data_AF-A0A8D0GAG2-F1
#
_entry.id   AF-A0A8D0GAG2-F1
#
_cell.length_a   1.000
_cell.length_b   1.000
_cell.length_c   1.000
_cell.angle_alpha   90.00
_cell.angle_beta   90.00
_cell.angle_gamma   90.00
#
_symmetry.space_group_name_H-M   'P 1'
#
loop_
_entity.id
_entity.type
_entity.pdbx_description
1 polymer ?
#
loop_
_entity_poly.entity_id
_entity_poly.type
_entity_poly.pdbx_seq_one_letter_code
_entity_poly.pdbx_strand_id
1 'polypeptide(L)'
;PFPIPPSAPASPAPTSSRTLQPSLEAVPGTPTCAFPLTSPQLRGGGERKRVMAEYAGELFVCGQNREGQLGLNHNEDVLYFTPCTSLSSMPVTRVACGWDFTIILTGNGQVLSCGSNSFGQLGIPQASGGCTVPQKIEFFKEKVVNVAAGLRHALAATESGLVFQWGTGMMSRAKRACQGKTIPSFLMAKEPSGVTGLENIKVKKVTANSYHSVSLTDNGELHVWGCNKHGQLLNKEIFLSEPQKIEANFFFGEKIEKVWSGWTHMVAQTETSKVFTWGRADYGQLGRNVMVQGGQSQEVQRSSEQSLKQLPNIPTSVPCLTGASEVRKHARLSFWLWHRDGTCGPGPFSVCFDTVDHEMLR
;
A
#
# COMPACT_ATOMS: atom_id res chain seq x y z
N PRO A 1 37.58 -81.01 16.28
CA PRO A 1 36.62 -80.25 15.43
C PRO A 1 36.78 -78.74 15.63
N PHE A 2 37.24 -78.05 14.58
CA PHE A 2 37.33 -76.58 14.44
C PHE A 2 35.93 -75.97 14.12
N PRO A 3 35.72 -74.62 13.96
CA PRO A 3 36.60 -73.46 14.22
C PRO A 3 35.96 -72.24 14.96
N ILE A 4 36.83 -71.23 15.10
CA ILE A 4 36.78 -69.81 15.53
C ILE A 4 35.75 -68.88 14.77
N PRO A 5 35.30 -67.74 15.36
CA PRO A 5 34.38 -66.71 14.77
C PRO A 5 35.13 -65.45 14.20
N PRO A 6 34.52 -64.37 13.61
CA PRO A 6 33.81 -63.31 14.37
C PRO A 6 32.60 -62.57 13.70
N SER A 7 32.78 -61.47 12.94
CA SER A 7 31.80 -60.36 12.74
C SER A 7 31.84 -59.60 11.37
N ALA A 8 30.84 -58.71 11.16
CA ALA A 8 30.71 -57.60 10.17
C ALA A 8 30.04 -57.90 8.80
N PRO A 9 29.62 -56.88 7.98
CA PRO A 9 29.24 -55.47 8.23
C PRO A 9 27.85 -55.08 7.62
N ALA A 10 27.49 -53.78 7.63
CA ALA A 10 26.34 -53.21 6.91
C ALA A 10 26.74 -52.49 5.60
N SER A 11 25.90 -52.56 4.54
CA SER A 11 25.88 -51.74 3.29
C SER A 11 24.83 -52.30 2.29
N PRO A 12 24.45 -51.61 1.19
CA PRO A 12 24.12 -50.20 1.02
C PRO A 12 22.77 -49.99 0.27
N ALA A 13 22.38 -48.74 -0.04
CA ALA A 13 21.18 -48.43 -0.84
C ALA A 13 21.44 -48.50 -2.37
N PRO A 14 20.44 -48.84 -3.20
CA PRO A 14 20.54 -48.79 -4.67
C PRO A 14 19.93 -47.52 -5.28
N THR A 15 20.62 -46.99 -6.29
CA THR A 15 20.19 -45.87 -7.15
C THR A 15 19.42 -46.32 -8.39
N SER A 16 18.45 -45.53 -8.84
CA SER A 16 18.01 -45.46 -10.25
C SER A 16 17.13 -44.20 -10.42
N SER A 17 16.98 -43.55 -11.56
CA SER A 17 17.76 -43.33 -12.78
C SER A 17 16.87 -42.41 -13.64
N ARG A 18 17.43 -41.41 -14.30
CA ARG A 18 16.68 -40.31 -14.94
C ARG A 18 16.14 -40.74 -16.32
N THR A 19 14.84 -40.62 -16.57
CA THR A 19 14.23 -40.80 -17.90
C THR A 19 13.75 -39.46 -18.45
N LEU A 20 14.11 -39.15 -19.69
CA LEU A 20 13.75 -37.92 -20.42
C LEU A 20 12.78 -38.27 -21.55
N GLN A 21 11.72 -37.46 -21.74
CA GLN A 21 11.08 -37.02 -22.99
C GLN A 21 9.57 -36.76 -22.80
N PRO A 22 8.90 -35.99 -23.70
CA PRO A 22 9.44 -34.98 -24.63
C PRO A 22 8.77 -33.59 -24.47
N SER A 23 9.30 -32.62 -25.20
CA SER A 23 8.80 -31.25 -25.34
C SER A 23 7.46 -31.18 -26.11
N LEU A 24 6.51 -30.40 -25.59
CA LEU A 24 5.34 -29.93 -26.35
C LEU A 24 5.71 -28.69 -27.16
N GLU A 25 5.53 -28.77 -28.48
CA GLU A 25 5.73 -27.65 -29.40
C GLU A 25 4.65 -26.57 -29.24
N ALA A 26 5.01 -25.32 -29.51
CA ALA A 26 4.11 -24.18 -29.40
C ALA A 26 3.17 -24.08 -30.62
N VAL A 27 1.86 -24.04 -30.38
CA VAL A 27 0.87 -23.71 -31.41
C VAL A 27 0.92 -22.19 -31.69
N PRO A 28 1.17 -21.74 -32.93
CA PRO A 28 1.18 -20.32 -33.27
C PRO A 28 -0.26 -19.79 -33.42
N GLY A 29 -0.68 -18.88 -32.54
CA GLY A 29 -2.05 -18.32 -32.63
C GLY A 29 -2.48 -17.31 -31.57
N THR A 30 -1.66 -17.02 -30.56
CA THR A 30 -1.99 -16.00 -29.55
C THR A 30 -1.62 -14.58 -30.05
N PRO A 31 -2.58 -13.65 -30.19
CA PRO A 31 -2.26 -12.27 -30.54
C PRO A 31 -1.50 -11.61 -29.39
N THR A 32 -0.22 -11.33 -29.62
CA THR A 32 0.61 -10.55 -28.70
C THR A 32 0.26 -9.07 -28.87
N CYS A 33 -0.65 -8.56 -28.04
CA CYS A 33 -0.91 -7.12 -27.96
C CYS A 33 0.35 -6.39 -27.48
N ALA A 34 1.10 -5.82 -28.41
CA ALA A 34 2.15 -4.86 -28.12
C ALA A 34 1.50 -3.56 -27.63
N PHE A 35 1.69 -3.24 -26.35
CA PHE A 35 1.07 -2.07 -25.72
C PHE A 35 1.81 -0.78 -26.12
N PRO A 36 1.12 0.25 -26.66
CA PRO A 36 1.68 1.57 -26.84
C PRO A 36 1.85 2.34 -25.51
N LEU A 37 2.61 3.43 -25.57
CA LEU A 37 3.26 4.13 -24.45
C LEU A 37 2.33 4.89 -23.48
N THR A 38 1.52 4.17 -22.70
CA THR A 38 0.92 4.69 -21.45
C THR A 38 1.04 3.67 -20.34
N SER A 39 1.72 4.02 -19.23
CA SER A 39 2.05 3.09 -18.15
C SER A 39 0.82 2.73 -17.29
N PRO A 40 0.52 1.43 -17.06
CA PRO A 40 -0.59 1.02 -16.20
C PRO A 40 -0.34 1.40 -14.73
N GLN A 41 -1.39 1.87 -14.05
CA GLN A 41 -1.34 2.15 -12.62
C GLN A 41 -1.54 0.85 -11.82
N LEU A 42 -0.45 0.30 -11.26
CA LEU A 42 -0.50 -0.87 -10.39
C LEU A 42 -0.71 -0.49 -8.93
N ARG A 43 -1.68 -1.12 -8.25
CA ARG A 43 -1.98 -0.88 -6.84
C ARG A 43 -2.10 -2.21 -6.08
N GLY A 44 -1.35 -2.33 -4.99
CA GLY A 44 -1.33 -3.52 -4.12
C GLY A 44 -1.84 -3.21 -2.71
N GLY A 45 -2.61 -4.14 -2.15
CA GLY A 45 -3.15 -4.05 -0.79
C GLY A 45 -2.12 -4.37 0.32
N GLY A 46 -2.59 -4.36 1.57
CA GLY A 46 -1.81 -4.84 2.72
C GLY A 46 -1.63 -6.36 2.73
N GLU A 47 -0.40 -6.83 2.96
CA GLU A 47 0.04 -8.19 3.36
C GLU A 47 -0.47 -9.43 2.56
N ARG A 48 -1.31 -9.24 1.54
CA ARG A 48 -1.86 -10.32 0.69
C ARG A 48 -1.70 -10.01 -0.78
N LYS A 49 -1.59 -11.08 -1.57
CA LYS A 49 -1.25 -11.11 -3.01
C LYS A 49 -2.37 -10.53 -3.90
N ARG A 50 -2.79 -9.28 -3.69
CA ARG A 50 -3.77 -8.58 -4.54
C ARG A 50 -3.08 -7.52 -5.39
N VAL A 51 -3.39 -7.51 -6.68
CA VAL A 51 -3.01 -6.42 -7.60
C VAL A 51 -4.25 -5.96 -8.35
N MET A 52 -4.39 -4.65 -8.46
CA MET A 52 -5.34 -4.03 -9.36
C MET A 52 -4.58 -3.14 -10.34
N ALA A 53 -4.93 -3.26 -11.62
CA ALA A 53 -4.34 -2.52 -12.72
C ALA A 53 -5.45 -1.78 -13.48
N GLU A 54 -5.24 -0.50 -13.71
CA GLU A 54 -6.09 0.33 -14.57
C GLU A 54 -5.39 0.53 -15.92
N TYR A 55 -6.10 0.26 -17.02
CA TYR A 55 -5.62 0.51 -18.38
C TYR A 55 -6.79 0.98 -19.26
N ALA A 56 -6.62 2.10 -19.96
CA ALA A 56 -7.65 2.71 -20.82
C ALA A 56 -9.03 2.93 -20.16
N GLY A 57 -9.10 3.03 -18.82
CA GLY A 57 -10.34 3.13 -18.04
C GLY A 57 -10.94 1.78 -17.63
N GLU A 58 -10.41 0.65 -18.09
CA GLU A 58 -10.80 -0.68 -17.64
C GLU A 58 -10.04 -1.09 -16.38
N LEU A 59 -10.73 -1.82 -15.49
CA LEU A 59 -10.16 -2.36 -14.25
C LEU A 59 -9.86 -3.85 -14.39
N PHE A 60 -8.57 -4.22 -14.29
CA PHE A 60 -8.11 -5.59 -14.18
C PHE A 60 -7.74 -5.90 -12.73
N VAL A 61 -8.15 -7.07 -12.24
CA VAL A 61 -7.98 -7.49 -10.85
C VAL A 61 -7.40 -8.90 -10.78
N CYS A 62 -6.52 -9.13 -9.80
CA CYS A 62 -6.10 -10.46 -9.42
C CYS A 62 -5.78 -10.53 -7.92
N GLY A 63 -5.78 -11.75 -7.39
CA GLY A 63 -5.36 -12.06 -6.04
C GLY A 63 -6.43 -12.69 -5.15
N GLN A 64 -6.26 -12.51 -3.85
CA GLN A 64 -7.22 -12.99 -2.86
C GLN A 64 -8.56 -12.25 -2.98
N ASN A 65 -9.67 -13.00 -2.92
CA ASN A 65 -11.04 -12.53 -3.15
C ASN A 65 -12.07 -13.02 -2.11
N ARG A 66 -11.66 -13.66 -1.02
CA ARG A 66 -12.57 -14.33 -0.05
C ARG A 66 -13.74 -13.49 0.48
N GLU A 67 -13.62 -12.16 0.54
CA GLU A 67 -14.67 -11.23 0.97
C GLU A 67 -15.40 -10.53 -0.21
N GLY A 68 -15.12 -10.90 -1.47
CA GLY A 68 -15.67 -10.27 -2.67
C GLY A 68 -14.90 -9.02 -3.15
N GLN A 69 -13.72 -8.77 -2.55
CA GLN A 69 -12.90 -7.56 -2.73
C GLN A 69 -12.36 -7.30 -4.14
N LEU A 70 -12.47 -8.24 -5.07
CA LEU A 70 -12.10 -8.06 -6.47
C LEU A 70 -13.27 -7.50 -7.32
N GLY A 71 -14.50 -7.50 -6.82
CA GLY A 71 -15.66 -6.98 -7.55
C GLY A 71 -16.15 -7.87 -8.70
N LEU A 72 -15.85 -9.17 -8.65
CA LEU A 72 -16.10 -10.13 -9.75
C LEU A 72 -17.41 -10.93 -9.61
N ASN A 73 -18.31 -10.56 -8.69
CA ASN A 73 -19.54 -11.31 -8.38
C ASN A 73 -19.31 -12.74 -7.81
N HIS A 74 -18.12 -13.02 -7.28
CA HIS A 74 -17.79 -14.26 -6.58
C HIS A 74 -16.72 -14.01 -5.49
N ASN A 75 -16.45 -15.04 -4.67
CA ASN A 75 -15.47 -15.00 -3.58
C ASN A 75 -14.20 -15.81 -3.86
N GLU A 76 -14.13 -16.54 -4.98
CA GLU A 76 -12.94 -17.32 -5.37
C GLU A 76 -11.72 -16.45 -5.66
N ASP A 77 -10.56 -16.85 -5.10
CA ASP A 77 -9.24 -16.23 -5.32
C ASP A 77 -8.83 -16.38 -6.81
N VAL A 78 -8.26 -15.33 -7.40
CA VAL A 78 -7.94 -15.26 -8.84
C VAL A 78 -6.43 -15.13 -9.07
N LEU A 79 -5.83 -16.01 -9.88
CA LEU A 79 -4.37 -16.06 -10.05
C LEU A 79 -3.80 -15.19 -11.19
N TYR A 80 -4.65 -14.76 -12.12
CA TYR A 80 -4.28 -13.98 -13.31
C TYR A 80 -5.10 -12.70 -13.40
N PHE A 81 -4.69 -11.73 -14.22
CA PHE A 81 -5.48 -10.50 -14.40
C PHE A 81 -6.80 -10.80 -15.11
N THR A 82 -7.90 -10.62 -14.38
CA THR A 82 -9.27 -10.76 -14.87
C THR A 82 -9.93 -9.38 -14.97
N PRO A 83 -10.61 -9.04 -16.07
CA PRO A 83 -11.35 -7.77 -16.17
C PRO A 83 -12.58 -7.76 -15.25
N CYS A 84 -12.79 -6.64 -14.55
CA CYS A 84 -13.97 -6.38 -13.73
C CYS A 84 -15.12 -5.89 -14.62
N THR A 85 -15.80 -6.82 -15.29
CA THR A 85 -16.81 -6.52 -16.33
C THR A 85 -18.04 -5.77 -15.82
N SER A 86 -18.30 -5.78 -14.50
CA SER A 86 -19.33 -4.95 -13.85
C SER A 86 -19.06 -3.45 -13.95
N LEU A 87 -17.86 -3.04 -14.37
CA LEU A 87 -17.45 -1.66 -14.56
C LEU A 87 -17.20 -1.28 -16.04
N SER A 88 -17.46 -2.16 -17.01
CA SER A 88 -17.09 -1.91 -18.42
C SER A 88 -17.73 -0.66 -19.06
N SER A 89 -18.81 -0.13 -18.49
CA SER A 89 -19.45 1.13 -18.92
C SER A 89 -19.03 2.36 -18.09
N MET A 90 -18.13 2.21 -17.13
CA MET A 90 -17.71 3.24 -16.18
C MET A 90 -16.18 3.34 -16.14
N PRO A 91 -15.56 4.29 -16.87
CA PRO A 91 -14.11 4.40 -16.90
C PRO A 91 -13.57 4.66 -15.49
N VAL A 92 -12.71 3.78 -15.01
CA VAL A 92 -12.01 3.90 -13.72
C VAL A 92 -10.82 4.84 -13.88
N THR A 93 -10.55 5.67 -12.88
CA THR A 93 -9.41 6.64 -12.84
C THR A 93 -8.52 6.51 -11.61
N ARG A 94 -9.02 5.83 -10.58
CA ARG A 94 -8.24 5.46 -9.39
C ARG A 94 -8.89 4.29 -8.68
N VAL A 95 -8.05 3.48 -8.05
CA VAL A 95 -8.45 2.44 -7.12
C VAL A 95 -7.71 2.64 -5.80
N ALA A 96 -8.29 2.21 -4.69
CA ALA A 96 -7.61 2.10 -3.41
C ALA A 96 -7.97 0.76 -2.73
N CYS A 97 -6.97 -0.11 -2.56
CA CYS A 97 -7.13 -1.43 -1.96
C CYS A 97 -6.87 -1.35 -0.45
N GLY A 98 -7.91 -1.59 0.34
CA GLY A 98 -7.76 -1.86 1.77
C GLY A 98 -7.39 -3.32 2.04
N TRP A 99 -7.58 -3.79 3.28
CA TRP A 99 -7.24 -5.16 3.68
C TRP A 99 -7.99 -6.23 2.88
N ASP A 100 -9.32 -6.14 2.85
CA ASP A 100 -10.24 -7.09 2.22
C ASP A 100 -11.44 -6.36 1.58
N PHE A 101 -11.20 -5.10 1.23
CA PHE A 101 -12.14 -4.27 0.50
C PHE A 101 -11.38 -3.40 -0.49
N THR A 102 -12.12 -2.80 -1.41
CA THR A 102 -11.61 -1.95 -2.49
C THR A 102 -12.54 -0.76 -2.64
N ILE A 103 -11.97 0.43 -2.76
CA ILE A 103 -12.65 1.65 -3.20
C ILE A 103 -12.23 1.93 -4.64
N ILE A 104 -13.20 2.26 -5.49
CA ILE A 104 -13.02 2.54 -6.93
C ILE A 104 -13.54 3.96 -7.18
N LEU A 105 -12.78 4.75 -7.92
CA LEU A 105 -13.15 6.08 -8.40
C LEU A 105 -13.24 6.05 -9.91
N THR A 106 -14.35 6.57 -10.45
CA THR A 106 -14.63 6.65 -11.88
C THR A 106 -14.31 8.04 -12.45
N GLY A 107 -14.24 8.16 -13.77
CA GLY A 107 -13.96 9.41 -14.48
C GLY A 107 -15.04 10.49 -14.37
N ASN A 108 -16.26 10.11 -13.98
CA ASN A 108 -17.33 11.06 -13.63
C ASN A 108 -17.32 11.48 -12.15
N GLY A 109 -16.35 11.01 -11.35
CA GLY A 109 -16.18 11.36 -9.94
C GLY A 109 -17.07 10.56 -8.96
N GLN A 110 -17.66 9.45 -9.40
CA GLN A 110 -18.44 8.56 -8.52
C GLN A 110 -17.51 7.60 -7.77
N VAL A 111 -17.87 7.29 -6.53
CA VAL A 111 -17.16 6.31 -5.70
C VAL A 111 -17.97 5.02 -5.60
N LEU A 112 -17.35 3.90 -5.93
CA LEU A 112 -17.88 2.56 -5.74
C LEU A 112 -17.02 1.78 -4.75
N SER A 113 -17.58 0.74 -4.14
CA SER A 113 -16.84 -0.15 -3.25
C SER A 113 -17.30 -1.62 -3.31
N CYS A 114 -16.38 -2.54 -3.01
CA CYS A 114 -16.63 -3.97 -2.89
C CYS A 114 -15.70 -4.60 -1.84
N GLY A 115 -16.03 -5.82 -1.41
CA GLY A 115 -15.35 -6.56 -0.35
C GLY A 115 -16.10 -6.58 0.97
N SER A 116 -15.36 -6.78 2.06
CA SER A 116 -15.93 -6.87 3.41
C SER A 116 -16.46 -5.52 3.92
N ASN A 117 -17.52 -5.54 4.73
CA ASN A 117 -18.09 -4.35 5.37
C ASN A 117 -18.26 -4.46 6.90
N SER A 118 -17.59 -5.43 7.56
CA SER A 118 -17.79 -5.68 9.00
C SER A 118 -17.51 -4.46 9.90
N PHE A 119 -16.73 -3.49 9.41
CA PHE A 119 -16.39 -2.24 10.09
C PHE A 119 -17.08 -1.01 9.48
N GLY A 120 -17.96 -1.16 8.48
CA GLY A 120 -18.51 -0.06 7.69
C GLY A 120 -17.54 0.51 6.65
N GLN A 121 -16.49 -0.24 6.28
CA GLN A 121 -15.42 0.26 5.40
C GLN A 121 -15.84 0.42 3.92
N LEU A 122 -16.98 -0.12 3.50
CA LEU A 122 -17.57 0.17 2.19
C LEU A 122 -18.24 1.55 2.13
N GLY A 123 -18.66 2.12 3.26
CA GLY A 123 -19.43 3.36 3.29
C GLY A 123 -20.91 3.18 2.91
N ILE A 124 -21.39 1.93 2.90
CA ILE A 124 -22.70 1.52 2.42
C ILE A 124 -23.39 0.75 3.58
N PRO A 125 -24.32 1.35 4.35
CA PRO A 125 -24.91 0.71 5.54
C PRO A 125 -25.71 -0.55 5.24
N GLN A 126 -26.41 -0.57 4.11
CA GLN A 126 -27.24 -1.69 3.66
C GLN A 126 -26.42 -2.94 3.29
N ALA A 127 -25.12 -2.77 3.00
CA ALA A 127 -24.20 -3.85 2.65
C ALA A 127 -23.65 -4.57 3.91
N SER A 128 -24.52 -4.99 4.84
CA SER A 128 -24.11 -5.47 6.18
C SER A 128 -23.13 -6.65 6.16
N GLY A 129 -23.19 -7.51 5.14
CA GLY A 129 -22.28 -8.65 4.92
C GLY A 129 -21.12 -8.38 3.96
N GLY A 130 -20.95 -7.17 3.42
CA GLY A 130 -20.05 -6.91 2.29
C GLY A 130 -20.74 -6.99 0.93
N CYS A 131 -19.95 -6.84 -0.15
CA CYS A 131 -20.43 -6.83 -1.54
C CYS A 131 -19.41 -7.46 -2.48
N THR A 132 -19.81 -8.47 -3.26
CA THR A 132 -18.97 -9.12 -4.29
C THR A 132 -18.95 -8.38 -5.64
N VAL A 133 -19.84 -7.42 -5.83
CA VAL A 133 -19.94 -6.53 -6.99
C VAL A 133 -19.74 -5.08 -6.50
N PRO A 134 -19.01 -4.22 -7.24
CA PRO A 134 -18.86 -2.81 -6.87
C PRO A 134 -20.22 -2.12 -6.78
N GLN A 135 -20.54 -1.57 -5.61
CA GLN A 135 -21.75 -0.76 -5.39
C GLN A 135 -21.38 0.70 -5.17
N LYS A 136 -22.21 1.61 -5.71
CA LYS A 136 -22.02 3.05 -5.58
C LYS A 136 -22.32 3.53 -4.16
N ILE A 137 -21.48 4.42 -3.64
CA ILE A 137 -21.68 5.10 -2.36
C ILE A 137 -22.59 6.32 -2.61
N GLU A 138 -23.88 6.19 -2.32
CA GLU A 138 -24.91 7.23 -2.53
C GLU A 138 -24.89 8.37 -1.49
N PHE A 139 -23.69 8.85 -1.16
CA PHE A 139 -23.46 9.93 -0.21
C PHE A 139 -23.02 11.23 -0.89
N PHE A 140 -22.02 11.15 -1.77
CA PHE A 140 -21.34 12.32 -2.31
C PHE A 140 -22.25 13.15 -3.23
N LYS A 141 -22.38 14.45 -2.90
CA LYS A 141 -23.18 15.43 -3.68
C LYS A 141 -22.38 16.16 -4.76
N GLU A 142 -21.05 16.09 -4.67
CA GLU A 142 -20.08 16.66 -5.61
C GLU A 142 -19.10 15.57 -6.07
N LYS A 143 -18.28 15.86 -7.07
CA LYS A 143 -17.29 14.91 -7.59
C LYS A 143 -16.20 14.63 -6.56
N VAL A 144 -15.85 13.35 -6.43
CA VAL A 144 -14.63 12.93 -5.75
C VAL A 144 -13.47 12.98 -6.74
N VAL A 145 -12.32 13.51 -6.30
CA VAL A 145 -11.08 13.62 -7.11
C VAL A 145 -9.96 12.73 -6.59
N ASN A 146 -10.09 12.23 -5.36
CA ASN A 146 -9.12 11.32 -4.77
C ASN A 146 -9.76 10.34 -3.78
N VAL A 147 -9.27 9.10 -3.75
CA VAL A 147 -9.68 8.07 -2.79
C VAL A 147 -8.46 7.36 -2.24
N ALA A 148 -8.55 6.95 -0.97
CA ALA A 148 -7.56 6.10 -0.30
C ALA A 148 -8.25 5.09 0.62
N ALA A 149 -7.56 3.97 0.90
CA ALA A 149 -8.07 2.90 1.73
C ALA A 149 -6.96 2.42 2.68
N GLY A 150 -7.27 2.40 3.97
CA GLY A 150 -6.44 1.78 5.01
C GLY A 150 -6.86 0.34 5.30
N LEU A 151 -6.49 -0.20 6.47
CA LEU A 151 -6.86 -1.57 6.83
C LEU A 151 -8.39 -1.77 6.90
N ARG A 152 -9.07 -0.82 7.55
CA ARG A 152 -10.47 -0.92 7.99
C ARG A 152 -11.20 0.43 7.95
N HIS A 153 -10.68 1.37 7.16
CA HIS A 153 -11.22 2.71 6.97
C HIS A 153 -10.84 3.20 5.56
N ALA A 154 -11.59 4.15 5.02
CA ALA A 154 -11.33 4.76 3.73
C ALA A 154 -11.50 6.29 3.80
N LEU A 155 -10.92 6.95 2.81
CA LEU A 155 -10.89 8.40 2.65
C LEU A 155 -11.33 8.77 1.23
N ALA A 156 -12.02 9.90 1.12
CA ALA A 156 -12.24 10.61 -0.14
C ALA A 156 -11.89 12.09 0.00
N ALA A 157 -11.38 12.70 -1.06
CA ALA A 157 -11.27 14.15 -1.23
C ALA A 157 -12.08 14.59 -2.44
N THR A 158 -12.85 15.67 -2.29
CA THR A 158 -13.76 16.19 -3.33
C THR A 158 -13.14 17.34 -4.14
N GLU A 159 -13.81 17.73 -5.22
CA GLU A 159 -13.38 18.82 -6.11
C GLU A 159 -13.31 20.19 -5.40
N SER A 160 -14.19 20.45 -4.42
CA SER A 160 -14.09 21.62 -3.52
C SER A 160 -12.96 21.52 -2.48
N GLY A 161 -12.39 20.33 -2.29
CA GLY A 161 -11.30 20.06 -1.35
C GLY A 161 -11.73 19.52 0.02
N LEU A 162 -13.02 19.20 0.23
CA LEU A 162 -13.50 18.58 1.46
C LEU A 162 -12.97 17.14 1.58
N VAL A 163 -12.66 16.73 2.82
CA VAL A 163 -12.20 15.37 3.14
C VAL A 163 -13.27 14.62 3.92
N PHE A 164 -13.56 13.40 3.47
CA PHE A 164 -14.47 12.47 4.12
C PHE A 164 -13.72 11.22 4.57
N GLN A 165 -14.09 10.68 5.72
CA GLN A 165 -13.63 9.38 6.21
C GLN A 165 -14.82 8.50 6.62
N TRP A 166 -14.67 7.19 6.41
CA TRP A 166 -15.57 6.17 6.94
C TRP A 166 -14.84 4.88 7.29
N GLY A 167 -15.53 4.00 8.01
CA GLY A 167 -15.00 2.72 8.47
C GLY A 167 -14.40 2.83 9.87
N THR A 168 -14.92 2.01 10.77
CA THR A 168 -14.64 2.02 12.22
C THR A 168 -13.30 1.40 12.62
N GLY A 169 -12.40 1.15 11.65
CA GLY A 169 -11.09 0.53 11.87
C GLY A 169 -10.21 1.20 12.93
N MET A 170 -10.32 2.53 13.06
CA MET A 170 -9.57 3.30 14.05
C MET A 170 -10.31 3.48 15.38
N MET A 171 -11.62 3.17 15.47
CA MET A 171 -12.46 3.42 16.65
C MET A 171 -11.87 2.84 17.93
N SER A 172 -11.36 1.60 17.93
CA SER A 172 -10.82 0.99 19.15
C SER A 172 -9.50 1.64 19.61
N ARG A 173 -8.73 2.21 18.69
CA ARG A 173 -7.48 2.95 18.98
C ARG A 173 -7.82 4.34 19.50
N ALA A 174 -8.76 5.03 18.85
CA ALA A 174 -9.31 6.30 19.32
C ALA A 174 -9.89 6.20 20.74
N LYS A 175 -10.75 5.20 21.01
CA LYS A 175 -11.32 4.96 22.35
C LYS A 175 -10.27 4.77 23.46
N ARG A 176 -9.13 4.14 23.16
CA ARG A 176 -8.04 3.95 24.13
C ARG A 176 -7.16 5.18 24.32
N ALA A 177 -7.01 6.03 23.29
CA ALA A 177 -6.21 7.24 23.35
C ALA A 177 -6.99 8.43 23.94
N CYS A 178 -8.28 8.54 23.60
CA CYS A 178 -9.17 9.63 23.99
C CYS A 178 -9.96 9.31 25.28
N GLN A 179 -9.35 8.65 26.27
CA GLN A 179 -10.06 8.31 27.52
C GLN A 179 -10.62 9.58 28.19
N GLY A 180 -11.94 9.62 28.40
CA GLY A 180 -12.65 10.78 28.95
C GLY A 180 -12.82 11.98 28.00
N LYS A 181 -12.43 11.86 26.71
CA LYS A 181 -12.61 12.91 25.69
C LYS A 181 -13.62 12.49 24.63
N THR A 182 -14.32 13.46 24.03
CA THR A 182 -15.17 13.23 22.86
C THR A 182 -14.32 12.72 21.70
N ILE A 183 -14.78 11.66 21.05
CA ILE A 183 -14.13 11.10 19.85
C ILE A 183 -14.81 11.70 18.62
N PRO A 184 -14.08 12.30 17.68
CA PRO A 184 -14.66 12.81 16.44
C PRO A 184 -15.47 11.75 15.69
N SER A 185 -16.66 12.14 15.22
CA SER A 185 -17.66 11.24 14.64
C SER A 185 -17.14 10.46 13.43
N PHE A 186 -16.28 11.08 12.61
CA PHE A 186 -15.68 10.46 11.42
C PHE A 186 -14.75 9.26 11.74
N LEU A 187 -14.26 9.11 12.98
CA LEU A 187 -13.53 7.91 13.43
C LEU A 187 -14.45 6.72 13.77
N MET A 188 -15.75 6.95 13.85
CA MET A 188 -16.79 5.99 14.25
C MET A 188 -17.88 5.79 13.18
N ALA A 189 -17.85 6.55 12.09
CA ALA A 189 -18.84 6.50 11.03
C ALA A 189 -18.71 5.24 10.15
N LYS A 190 -19.87 4.67 9.78
CA LYS A 190 -19.99 3.57 8.79
C LYS A 190 -20.37 4.05 7.39
N GLU A 191 -20.57 5.36 7.25
CA GLU A 191 -20.83 6.12 6.03
C GLU A 191 -19.79 7.23 5.93
N PRO A 192 -19.52 7.81 4.74
CA PRO A 192 -18.65 8.96 4.63
C PRO A 192 -19.08 10.08 5.57
N SER A 193 -18.13 10.58 6.36
CA SER A 193 -18.35 11.65 7.33
C SER A 193 -17.23 12.67 7.21
N GLY A 194 -17.59 13.96 7.26
CA GLY A 194 -16.63 15.06 7.11
C GLY A 194 -15.55 15.00 8.19
N VAL A 195 -14.28 15.06 7.77
CA VAL A 195 -13.14 15.09 8.69
C VAL A 195 -13.01 16.49 9.27
N THR A 196 -13.36 16.64 10.54
CA THR A 196 -13.33 17.93 11.23
C THR A 196 -11.92 18.45 11.42
N GLY A 197 -11.70 19.76 11.23
CA GLY A 197 -10.38 20.40 11.23
C GLY A 197 -9.75 20.55 9.84
N LEU A 198 -10.49 20.23 8.76
CA LEU A 198 -10.05 20.40 7.36
C LEU A 198 -11.07 21.19 6.50
N GLU A 199 -12.16 21.70 7.08
CA GLU A 199 -13.30 22.29 6.36
C GLU A 199 -12.91 23.53 5.53
N ASN A 200 -11.91 24.29 5.98
CA ASN A 200 -11.41 25.49 5.31
C ASN A 200 -10.08 25.26 4.57
N ILE A 201 -9.71 23.99 4.33
CA ILE A 201 -8.40 23.60 3.79
C ILE A 201 -8.60 22.80 2.51
N LYS A 202 -8.16 23.36 1.37
CA LYS A 202 -8.35 22.72 0.06
C LYS A 202 -7.39 21.54 -0.12
N VAL A 203 -7.89 20.33 0.10
CA VAL A 203 -7.15 19.07 -0.04
C VAL A 203 -7.26 18.53 -1.47
N LYS A 204 -6.11 18.27 -2.12
CA LYS A 204 -6.04 17.68 -3.48
C LYS A 204 -5.85 16.17 -3.50
N LYS A 205 -5.28 15.60 -2.45
CA LYS A 205 -4.91 14.18 -2.38
C LYS A 205 -5.02 13.65 -0.95
N VAL A 206 -5.48 12.41 -0.82
CA VAL A 206 -5.47 11.66 0.43
C VAL A 206 -4.62 10.39 0.28
N THR A 207 -3.98 9.97 1.37
CA THR A 207 -3.41 8.62 1.50
C THR A 207 -3.79 8.03 2.85
N ALA A 208 -3.99 6.72 2.86
CA ALA A 208 -4.33 5.95 4.05
C ALA A 208 -3.53 4.66 4.03
N ASN A 209 -3.22 4.12 5.20
CA ASN A 209 -2.66 2.78 5.31
C ASN A 209 -3.16 2.12 6.61
N SER A 210 -2.38 1.24 7.26
CA SER A 210 -2.80 0.41 8.41
C SER A 210 -3.87 1.05 9.32
N TYR A 211 -3.51 2.12 10.04
CA TYR A 211 -4.38 2.88 10.93
C TYR A 211 -4.03 4.37 10.97
N HIS A 212 -3.50 4.91 9.88
CA HIS A 212 -3.22 6.34 9.77
C HIS A 212 -3.68 6.88 8.43
N SER A 213 -3.97 8.18 8.45
CA SER A 213 -4.59 8.94 7.38
C SER A 213 -3.80 10.22 7.17
N VAL A 214 -3.72 10.65 5.91
CA VAL A 214 -2.93 11.79 5.47
C VAL A 214 -3.71 12.53 4.39
N SER A 215 -3.75 13.85 4.47
CA SER A 215 -4.16 14.73 3.38
C SER A 215 -3.01 15.63 2.96
N LEU A 216 -3.00 15.97 1.66
CA LEU A 216 -2.07 16.90 1.04
C LEU A 216 -2.86 18.05 0.40
N THR A 217 -2.55 19.28 0.78
CA THR A 217 -3.22 20.49 0.31
C THR A 217 -2.69 20.96 -1.04
N ASP A 218 -3.44 21.82 -1.73
CA ASP A 218 -2.94 22.50 -2.94
C ASP A 218 -1.63 23.26 -2.67
N ASN A 219 -1.51 23.89 -1.50
CA ASN A 219 -0.34 24.64 -1.05
C ASN A 219 0.88 23.76 -0.71
N GLY A 220 0.74 22.43 -0.72
CA GLY A 220 1.81 21.48 -0.41
C GLY A 220 2.01 21.19 1.07
N GLU A 221 0.97 21.38 1.88
CA GLU A 221 0.98 21.11 3.32
C GLU A 221 0.45 19.69 3.59
N LEU A 222 1.06 18.99 4.54
CA LEU A 222 0.60 17.66 4.98
C LEU A 222 -0.18 17.78 6.29
N HIS A 223 -1.37 17.19 6.34
CA HIS A 223 -2.17 17.05 7.55
C HIS A 223 -2.35 15.55 7.83
N VAL A 224 -2.16 15.14 9.09
CA VAL A 224 -2.08 13.72 9.49
C VAL A 224 -2.92 13.41 10.72
N TRP A 225 -3.52 12.22 10.75
CA TRP A 225 -4.25 11.71 11.90
C TRP A 225 -4.22 10.17 11.98
N GLY A 226 -4.69 9.63 13.11
CA GLY A 226 -4.67 8.21 13.42
C GLY A 226 -3.43 7.77 14.21
N CYS A 227 -2.95 6.56 13.94
CA CYS A 227 -1.93 5.84 14.71
C CYS A 227 -0.50 6.32 14.43
N ASN A 228 0.22 6.68 15.49
CA ASN A 228 1.59 7.22 15.45
C ASN A 228 2.62 6.35 16.20
N LYS A 229 2.33 5.05 16.40
CA LYS A 229 3.18 4.12 17.17
C LYS A 229 4.65 4.03 16.72
N HIS A 230 4.96 4.41 15.49
CA HIS A 230 6.32 4.40 14.93
C HIS A 230 6.77 5.80 14.50
N GLY A 231 6.16 6.88 15.02
CA GLY A 231 6.51 8.25 14.66
C GLY A 231 6.09 8.67 13.24
N GLN A 232 5.26 7.89 12.54
CA GLN A 232 4.85 8.18 11.16
C GLN A 232 4.07 9.50 11.00
N LEU A 233 3.50 10.05 12.07
CA LEU A 233 2.75 11.32 12.07
C LEU A 233 3.56 12.48 12.68
N LEU A 234 4.84 12.26 13.01
CA LEU A 234 5.78 13.28 13.53
C LEU A 234 5.31 14.01 14.80
N ASN A 235 4.44 13.37 15.57
CA ASN A 235 3.95 13.88 16.85
C ASN A 235 4.51 13.08 18.04
N LYS A 236 4.36 13.60 19.26
CA LYS A 236 4.68 12.92 20.52
C LYS A 236 3.57 11.95 20.95
N GLU A 237 2.31 12.26 20.61
CA GLU A 237 1.15 11.43 20.93
C GLU A 237 1.14 10.13 20.13
N ILE A 238 0.76 9.00 20.75
CA ILE A 238 0.70 7.68 20.09
C ILE A 238 -0.47 7.55 19.11
N PHE A 239 -1.45 8.43 19.19
CA PHE A 239 -2.63 8.50 18.32
C PHE A 239 -3.17 9.92 18.27
N LEU A 240 -3.44 10.42 17.07
CA LEU A 240 -4.05 11.72 16.82
C LEU A 240 -5.51 11.50 16.41
N SER A 241 -6.46 12.01 17.20
CA SER A 241 -7.89 11.93 16.88
C SER A 241 -8.35 12.93 15.84
N GLU A 242 -7.60 14.01 15.65
CA GLU A 242 -7.91 15.12 14.75
C GLU A 242 -6.73 15.36 13.81
N PRO A 243 -6.96 15.89 12.59
CA PRO A 243 -5.90 16.24 11.65
C PRO A 243 -4.96 17.30 12.22
N GLN A 244 -3.66 17.02 12.21
CA GLN A 244 -2.62 17.97 12.58
C GLN A 244 -1.68 18.22 11.42
N LYS A 245 -1.31 19.49 11.22
CA LYS A 245 -0.34 19.90 10.19
C LYS A 245 1.06 19.42 10.59
N ILE A 246 1.80 18.87 9.62
CA ILE A 246 3.24 18.64 9.75
C ILE A 246 3.97 19.94 9.41
N GLU A 247 4.88 20.37 10.29
CA GLU A 247 5.68 21.57 10.10
C GLU A 247 6.64 21.46 8.90
N ALA A 248 6.66 22.48 8.05
CA ALA A 248 7.50 22.52 6.84
C ALA A 248 9.00 22.43 7.16
N ASN A 249 9.42 22.80 8.38
CA ASN A 249 10.81 22.70 8.83
C ASN A 249 11.36 21.26 8.79
N PHE A 250 10.51 20.24 8.88
CA PHE A 250 10.93 18.84 8.68
C PHE A 250 11.39 18.54 7.24
N PHE A 251 11.02 19.39 6.28
CA PHE A 251 11.36 19.29 4.85
C PHE A 251 12.21 20.49 4.39
N PHE A 252 12.98 21.10 5.31
CA PHE A 252 13.78 22.31 5.08
C PHE A 252 12.98 23.54 4.59
N GLY A 253 11.68 23.60 4.89
CA GLY A 253 10.77 24.67 4.47
C GLY A 253 10.15 24.48 3.08
N GLU A 254 10.49 23.40 2.36
CA GLU A 254 9.97 23.11 1.03
C GLU A 254 8.53 22.57 1.06
N LYS A 255 7.75 22.87 0.02
CA LYS A 255 6.40 22.32 -0.15
C LYS A 255 6.43 20.87 -0.58
N ILE A 256 5.46 20.08 -0.13
CA ILE A 256 5.27 18.71 -0.56
C ILE A 256 4.47 18.66 -1.87
N GLU A 257 5.03 18.05 -2.90
CA GLU A 257 4.35 17.81 -4.18
C GLU A 257 3.59 16.48 -4.16
N LYS A 258 4.23 15.42 -3.63
CA LYS A 258 3.67 14.06 -3.60
C LYS A 258 3.90 13.41 -2.24
N VAL A 259 2.92 12.63 -1.81
CA VAL A 259 2.99 11.81 -0.58
C VAL A 259 2.54 10.38 -0.85
N TRP A 260 3.15 9.43 -0.15
CA TRP A 260 2.80 8.02 -0.11
C TRP A 260 2.87 7.53 1.33
N SER A 261 1.91 6.69 1.72
CA SER A 261 1.88 6.05 3.04
C SER A 261 2.22 4.56 2.88
N GLY A 262 3.27 4.10 3.55
CA GLY A 262 3.53 2.69 3.80
C GLY A 262 2.70 2.16 4.96
N TRP A 263 2.88 0.89 5.35
CA TRP A 263 2.10 0.29 6.44
C TRP A 263 2.23 1.05 7.77
N THR A 264 3.47 1.38 8.10
CA THR A 264 3.90 2.05 9.36
C THR A 264 5.00 3.09 9.12
N HIS A 265 5.18 3.50 7.87
CA HIS A 265 6.15 4.49 7.41
C HIS A 265 5.51 5.45 6.40
N MET A 266 6.20 6.55 6.15
CA MET A 266 5.78 7.62 5.24
C MET A 266 6.91 7.96 4.27
N VAL A 267 6.50 8.33 3.05
CA VAL A 267 7.40 8.86 2.01
C VAL A 267 6.77 10.14 1.47
N ALA A 268 7.56 11.22 1.39
CA ALA A 268 7.14 12.48 0.77
C ALA A 268 8.19 12.96 -0.23
N GLN A 269 7.75 13.57 -1.32
CA GLN A 269 8.59 14.25 -2.29
C GLN A 269 8.25 15.75 -2.28
N THR A 270 9.27 16.59 -2.15
CA THR A 270 9.13 18.04 -2.21
C THR A 270 9.10 18.56 -3.65
N GLU A 271 8.74 19.83 -3.82
CA GLU A 271 8.79 20.54 -5.10
C GLU A 271 10.19 20.58 -5.74
N THR A 272 11.27 20.43 -4.96
CA THR A 272 12.65 20.28 -5.49
C THR A 272 13.02 18.81 -5.82
N SER A 273 12.01 17.93 -5.87
CA SER A 273 12.13 16.48 -6.13
C SER A 273 12.94 15.68 -5.10
N LYS A 274 13.29 16.26 -3.95
CA LYS A 274 13.92 15.53 -2.83
C LYS A 274 12.91 14.60 -2.18
N VAL A 275 13.32 13.36 -1.89
CA VAL A 275 12.47 12.34 -1.28
C VAL A 275 12.86 12.12 0.18
N PHE A 276 11.90 12.17 1.08
CA PHE A 276 12.06 12.02 2.53
C PHE A 276 11.37 10.75 3.02
N THR A 277 12.02 9.98 3.90
CA THR A 277 11.45 8.77 4.50
C THR A 277 11.51 8.80 6.03
N TRP A 278 10.41 8.40 6.70
CA TRP A 278 10.33 8.29 8.16
C TRP A 278 9.28 7.27 8.62
N GLY A 279 9.37 6.89 9.89
CA GLY A 279 8.46 5.93 10.53
C GLY A 279 9.19 4.66 10.96
N ARG A 280 8.51 3.50 10.93
CA ARG A 280 9.13 2.21 11.24
C ARG A 280 10.30 1.92 10.29
N ALA A 281 11.42 1.40 10.81
CA ALA A 281 12.65 1.15 10.04
C ALA A 281 13.16 -0.30 10.08
N ASP A 282 12.49 -1.17 10.84
CA ASP A 282 12.96 -2.50 11.26
C ASP A 282 13.22 -3.51 10.11
N TYR A 283 12.79 -3.19 8.88
CA TYR A 283 12.92 -4.04 7.68
C TYR A 283 13.57 -3.30 6.49
N GLY A 284 14.26 -2.18 6.73
CA GLY A 284 14.87 -1.38 5.66
C GLY A 284 13.87 -0.58 4.80
N GLN A 285 12.60 -0.53 5.17
CA GLN A 285 11.52 0.14 4.44
C GLN A 285 11.67 1.67 4.31
N LEU A 286 12.69 2.27 4.95
CA LEU A 286 13.06 3.67 4.79
C LEU A 286 14.18 3.89 3.73
N GLY A 287 14.80 2.83 3.21
CA GLY A 287 15.83 2.89 2.16
C GLY A 287 17.12 3.60 2.57
N ARG A 288 17.37 3.70 3.87
CA ARG A 288 18.52 4.36 4.49
C ARG A 288 18.96 3.59 5.72
N ASN A 289 20.25 3.65 6.04
CA ASN A 289 20.79 3.02 7.24
C ASN A 289 20.29 3.77 8.49
N VAL A 290 19.56 3.07 9.36
CA VAL A 290 19.02 3.61 10.61
C VAL A 290 19.51 2.75 11.77
N MET A 291 20.09 3.39 12.79
CA MET A 291 20.41 2.69 14.05
C MET A 291 19.15 2.61 14.91
N VAL A 292 18.56 1.42 15.00
CA VAL A 292 17.51 1.13 15.98
C VAL A 292 18.16 0.95 17.35
N GLN A 293 17.76 1.77 18.34
CA GLN A 293 18.30 1.65 19.70
C GLN A 293 17.64 0.48 20.44
N GLY A 294 18.32 -0.67 20.52
CA GLY A 294 17.95 -1.74 21.45
C GLY A 294 18.45 -3.14 21.07
N GLY A 295 19.55 -3.59 21.68
CA GLY A 295 20.08 -4.96 21.56
C GLY A 295 21.58 -4.99 21.29
N GLN A 296 22.33 -5.77 22.06
CA GLN A 296 23.79 -5.85 21.94
C GLN A 296 24.24 -6.43 20.59
N SER A 297 25.21 -5.79 19.96
CA SER A 297 26.21 -6.45 19.10
C SER A 297 27.47 -5.59 19.11
N GLN A 298 28.56 -6.12 19.66
CA GLN A 298 29.89 -5.57 19.44
C GLN A 298 30.36 -6.03 18.06
N GLU A 299 30.70 -5.10 17.18
CA GLU A 299 31.91 -5.24 16.39
C GLU A 299 32.45 -3.87 15.99
N VAL A 300 33.78 -3.77 15.98
CA VAL A 300 34.50 -2.51 15.78
C VAL A 300 35.17 -2.55 14.43
N GLN A 301 34.92 -1.54 13.59
CA GLN A 301 35.99 -1.02 12.72
C GLN A 301 35.79 0.47 12.42
N ARG A 302 36.92 1.19 12.36
CA ARG A 302 36.98 2.63 12.11
C ARG A 302 36.85 2.92 10.62
N SER A 303 36.08 3.94 10.27
CA SER A 303 36.57 5.01 9.39
C SER A 303 35.80 6.30 9.67
N SER A 304 36.44 7.42 9.39
CA SER A 304 36.02 8.75 9.82
C SER A 304 35.36 9.51 8.68
N GLU A 305 34.08 9.85 8.80
CA GLU A 305 33.50 11.16 8.44
C GLU A 305 32.00 11.24 8.78
N GLN A 306 31.61 12.33 9.46
CA GLN A 306 30.24 12.88 9.63
C GLN A 306 29.01 11.94 9.56
N SER A 307 29.00 10.81 10.28
CA SER A 307 27.78 10.02 10.48
C SER A 307 26.83 10.68 11.49
N LEU A 308 26.09 11.71 11.05
CA LEU A 308 24.93 12.26 11.76
C LEU A 308 23.95 11.12 12.07
N LYS A 309 23.74 10.85 13.36
CA LYS A 309 22.96 9.71 13.85
C LYS A 309 21.49 9.87 13.43
N GLN A 310 21.09 9.21 12.34
CA GLN A 310 19.75 9.35 11.80
C GLN A 310 18.72 8.54 12.61
N LEU A 311 17.70 9.21 13.11
CA LEU A 311 16.57 8.57 13.78
C LEU A 311 15.52 8.08 12.75
N PRO A 312 14.79 6.99 13.05
CA PRO A 312 13.69 6.49 12.21
C PRO A 312 12.53 7.49 12.13
N ASN A 313 12.23 8.16 13.23
CA ASN A 313 11.04 8.97 13.44
C ASN A 313 11.19 10.44 12.98
N ILE A 314 12.21 10.74 12.17
CA ILE A 314 12.47 12.09 11.63
C ILE A 314 12.58 11.99 10.10
N PRO A 315 11.90 12.85 9.32
CA PRO A 315 12.02 12.87 7.87
C PRO A 315 13.47 13.15 7.49
N THR A 316 14.05 12.22 6.77
CA THR A 316 15.43 12.34 6.30
C THR A 316 15.41 12.18 4.79
N SER A 317 16.05 13.11 4.08
CA SER A 317 16.24 13.02 2.64
C SER A 317 17.05 11.77 2.29
N VAL A 318 16.67 11.08 1.22
CA VAL A 318 17.35 9.91 0.68
C VAL A 318 17.90 10.29 -0.70
N PRO A 319 19.19 10.70 -0.82
CA PRO A 319 19.70 11.33 -2.03
C PRO A 319 19.62 10.47 -3.30
N CYS A 320 19.72 9.14 -3.18
CA CYS A 320 19.58 8.23 -4.31
C CYS A 320 18.15 8.12 -4.88
N LEU A 321 17.16 8.75 -4.22
CA LEU A 321 15.77 8.81 -4.64
C LEU A 321 15.37 10.19 -5.19
N THR A 322 16.28 11.17 -5.19
CA THR A 322 16.01 12.51 -5.72
C THR A 322 15.67 12.41 -7.22
N GLY A 323 14.52 12.95 -7.61
CA GLY A 323 14.00 12.85 -8.98
C GLY A 323 13.14 11.61 -9.27
N ALA A 324 12.93 10.70 -8.31
CA ALA A 324 12.03 9.55 -8.51
C ALA A 324 10.59 10.02 -8.79
N SER A 325 10.01 9.66 -9.93
CA SER A 325 8.67 10.09 -10.32
C SER A 325 7.56 9.31 -9.60
N GLU A 326 7.84 8.06 -9.24
CA GLU A 326 6.91 7.14 -8.57
C GLU A 326 7.66 6.26 -7.55
N VAL A 327 7.00 6.01 -6.41
CA VAL A 327 7.45 5.10 -5.36
C VAL A 327 6.43 3.98 -5.22
N ARG A 328 6.84 2.73 -5.43
CA ARG A 328 5.95 1.54 -5.42
C ARG A 328 6.25 0.60 -4.25
N LYS A 329 5.19 -0.09 -3.79
CA LYS A 329 5.26 -1.18 -2.80
C LYS A 329 5.16 -2.50 -3.55
N HIS A 330 6.22 -3.31 -3.55
CA HIS A 330 6.16 -4.67 -4.08
C HIS A 330 6.23 -5.69 -2.93
N ALA A 331 5.48 -6.79 -3.11
CA ALA A 331 5.66 -8.03 -2.38
C ALA A 331 5.90 -9.10 -3.45
N ARG A 332 7.18 -9.30 -3.82
CA ARG A 332 7.66 -10.24 -4.86
C ARG A 332 6.70 -10.47 -6.04
N LEU A 333 6.65 -9.50 -6.95
CA LEU A 333 6.21 -9.72 -8.33
C LEU A 333 7.39 -9.53 -9.26
N SER A 334 8.02 -10.65 -9.62
CA SER A 334 9.13 -10.73 -10.57
C SER A 334 8.61 -10.57 -12.00
N PHE A 335 8.28 -9.35 -12.40
CA PHE A 335 8.03 -9.03 -13.80
C PHE A 335 9.34 -8.63 -14.49
N TRP A 336 10.00 -9.62 -15.09
CA TRP A 336 11.09 -9.37 -16.03
C TRP A 336 10.49 -8.84 -17.34
N LEU A 337 10.64 -7.54 -17.61
CA LEU A 337 10.47 -7.00 -18.96
C LEU A 337 11.69 -7.41 -19.79
N TRP A 338 11.57 -8.54 -20.49
CA TRP A 338 12.52 -8.92 -21.53
C TRP A 338 12.30 -8.03 -22.75
N HIS A 339 13.22 -7.09 -22.98
CA HIS A 339 13.42 -6.52 -24.31
C HIS A 339 14.03 -7.58 -25.24
N ARG A 340 13.70 -7.53 -26.53
CA ARG A 340 14.10 -8.52 -27.54
C ARG A 340 15.57 -8.37 -27.99
N ASP A 341 16.30 -7.47 -27.34
CA ASP A 341 17.47 -6.76 -27.85
C ASP A 341 18.69 -6.86 -26.89
N GLY A 342 18.50 -7.35 -25.66
CA GLY A 342 19.59 -7.61 -24.71
C GLY A 342 20.26 -6.39 -24.05
N THR A 343 19.77 -5.16 -24.27
CA THR A 343 20.38 -3.93 -23.72
C THR A 343 19.45 -3.15 -22.79
N CYS A 344 19.93 -2.80 -21.59
CA CYS A 344 19.23 -1.88 -20.68
C CYS A 344 19.41 -0.41 -21.12
N GLY A 345 18.31 0.29 -21.38
CA GLY A 345 18.28 1.75 -21.62
C GLY A 345 17.63 2.53 -20.46
N PRO A 346 17.85 3.85 -20.36
CA PRO A 346 17.40 4.65 -19.22
C PRO A 346 15.90 4.97 -19.29
N GLY A 347 15.07 4.12 -18.66
CA GLY A 347 13.68 4.43 -18.35
C GLY A 347 13.53 5.27 -17.06
N PRO A 348 12.35 5.86 -16.80
CA PRO A 348 12.10 6.63 -15.58
C PRO A 348 12.25 5.74 -14.33
N PHE A 349 13.04 6.21 -13.37
CA PHE A 349 13.36 5.46 -12.14
C PHE A 349 12.13 5.33 -11.22
N SER A 350 11.39 4.24 -11.37
CA SER A 350 10.42 3.76 -10.38
C SER A 350 11.19 3.07 -9.26
N VAL A 351 11.24 3.69 -8.07
CA VAL A 351 11.93 3.06 -6.93
C VAL A 351 10.94 2.28 -6.07
N CYS A 352 11.16 0.98 -5.97
CA CYS A 352 10.38 0.09 -5.13
C CYS A 352 10.97 0.04 -3.72
N PHE A 353 10.11 0.16 -2.71
CA PHE A 353 10.42 -0.34 -1.37
C PHE A 353 9.77 -1.71 -1.22
N ASP A 354 10.60 -2.73 -0.99
CA ASP A 354 10.12 -4.02 -0.52
C ASP A 354 9.49 -3.84 0.87
N THR A 355 8.26 -4.32 1.02
CA THR A 355 7.68 -4.54 2.35
C THR A 355 7.55 -6.04 2.56
N VAL A 356 8.67 -6.68 2.90
CA VAL A 356 8.67 -8.02 3.47
C VAL A 356 8.60 -7.85 4.99
N ASP A 357 7.40 -7.95 5.56
CA ASP A 357 7.23 -8.08 7.01
C ASP A 357 7.22 -9.58 7.34
N HIS A 358 8.17 -10.03 8.15
CA HIS A 358 8.61 -11.44 8.19
C HIS A 358 7.85 -12.29 9.23
N GLU A 359 6.74 -11.80 9.80
CA GLU A 359 5.93 -12.47 10.83
C GLU A 359 5.14 -13.72 10.35
N MET A 360 5.27 -14.14 9.08
CA MET A 360 4.62 -15.36 8.54
C MET A 360 5.48 -16.65 8.60
N LEU A 361 6.47 -16.75 9.50
CA LEU A 361 7.30 -17.96 9.68
C LEU A 361 7.31 -18.54 11.11
N ARG A 362 6.22 -18.38 11.85
CA ARG A 362 5.91 -19.21 13.04
C ARG A 362 4.42 -19.56 13.08
#